data_AF-A0A661TJM0-F1
#
_entry.id   AF-A0A661TJM0-F1
#
_cell.length_a   1.000
_cell.length_b   1.000
_cell.length_c   1.000
_cell.angle_alpha   90.00
_cell.angle_beta   90.00
_cell.angle_gamma   90.00
#
_symmetry.space_group_name_H-M   'P 1'
#
loop_
_entity.id
_entity.type
_entity.pdbx_description
1 polymer ?
#
loop_
_entity_poly.entity_id
_entity_poly.type
_entity_poly.pdbx_seq_one_letter_code
_entity_poly.pdbx_strand_id
1 'polypeptide(L)'
;MKRCSSCGKLKKESEFPKDRTRKDGLHQRCKACKNAYSRQHYKKRQDARSTGSGQNRTKQCSGCGKQKPVSEFSKDRTKKDGLYHLCKTCRSEYRRNKKKLAETGPEGRPGSAGGDPDGRDIGMLAIVYTGVECGACSLCGKSLIGYIPGYLHGQPVCRDCVIINLKAMYHKKTGGEIGTTKG
;
A
#
# COMPACT_ATOMS: atom_id res chain seq x y z
N MET A 1 -50.32 -15.13 -11.93
CA MET A 1 -49.92 -16.52 -11.56
C MET A 1 -48.66 -16.90 -12.33
N LYS A 2 -47.68 -17.59 -11.73
CA LYS A 2 -46.37 -17.87 -12.35
C LYS A 2 -45.87 -19.30 -12.07
N ARG A 3 -45.24 -19.94 -13.05
CA ARG A 3 -44.60 -21.26 -12.91
C ARG A 3 -43.19 -21.13 -12.33
N CYS A 4 -42.89 -21.89 -11.28
CA CYS A 4 -41.54 -21.95 -10.71
C CYS A 4 -40.62 -22.80 -11.59
N SER A 5 -39.44 -22.28 -11.97
CA SER A 5 -38.49 -23.03 -12.80
C SER A 5 -37.79 -24.20 -12.09
N SER A 6 -37.76 -24.22 -10.74
CA SER A 6 -37.15 -25.32 -9.99
C SER A 6 -38.10 -26.46 -9.64
N CYS A 7 -39.35 -26.16 -9.28
CA CYS A 7 -40.30 -27.19 -8.83
C CYS A 7 -41.47 -27.40 -9.78
N GLY A 8 -41.55 -26.67 -10.89
CA GLY A 8 -42.59 -26.80 -11.92
C GLY A 8 -44.00 -26.37 -11.51
N LYS A 9 -44.26 -26.09 -10.22
CA LYS A 9 -45.59 -25.74 -9.71
C LYS A 9 -46.01 -24.32 -10.11
N LEU A 10 -47.30 -24.15 -10.44
CA LEU A 10 -47.95 -22.85 -10.58
C LEU A 10 -48.20 -22.26 -9.19
N LYS A 11 -47.74 -21.04 -8.97
CA LYS A 11 -47.91 -20.32 -7.70
C LYS A 11 -48.35 -18.88 -7.93
N LYS A 12 -48.92 -18.28 -6.88
CA LYS A 12 -49.25 -16.85 -6.87
C LYS A 12 -47.98 -16.01 -6.95
N GLU A 13 -48.10 -14.80 -7.46
CA GLU A 13 -46.96 -13.87 -7.62
C GLU A 13 -46.36 -13.47 -6.26
N SER A 14 -47.17 -13.47 -5.20
CA SER A 14 -46.72 -13.29 -3.80
C SER A 14 -45.73 -14.36 -3.32
N GLU A 15 -45.72 -15.54 -3.94
CA GLU A 15 -44.80 -16.65 -3.64
C GLU A 15 -43.43 -16.50 -4.33
N PHE A 16 -43.25 -15.47 -5.14
CA PHE A 16 -42.01 -15.17 -5.83
C PHE A 16 -41.31 -13.94 -5.23
N PRO A 17 -39.99 -13.98 -5.03
CA PRO A 17 -39.22 -12.78 -4.68
C PRO A 17 -39.30 -11.75 -5.81
N LYS A 18 -39.33 -10.46 -5.45
CA LYS A 18 -39.20 -9.37 -6.41
C LYS A 18 -37.80 -9.36 -7.03
N ASP A 19 -37.72 -9.15 -8.33
CA ASP A 19 -36.48 -9.07 -9.10
C ASP A 19 -36.64 -8.00 -10.20
N ARG A 20 -36.05 -6.83 -9.96
CA ARG A 20 -36.18 -5.66 -10.85
C ARG A 20 -35.43 -5.81 -12.18
N THR A 21 -34.62 -6.86 -12.32
CA THR A 21 -33.87 -7.13 -13.55
C THR A 21 -34.70 -7.87 -14.60
N ARG A 22 -35.87 -8.41 -14.23
CA ARG A 22 -36.73 -9.19 -15.12
C ARG A 22 -37.96 -8.40 -15.55
N LYS A 23 -38.44 -8.70 -16.76
CA LYS A 23 -39.60 -8.05 -17.38
C LYS A 23 -40.87 -8.11 -16.53
N ASP A 24 -41.06 -9.19 -15.79
CA ASP A 24 -42.21 -9.42 -14.91
C ASP A 24 -41.98 -9.00 -13.46
N GLY A 25 -40.80 -8.45 -13.13
CA GLY A 25 -40.48 -7.98 -11.78
C GLY A 25 -40.37 -9.11 -10.74
N LEU A 26 -40.38 -10.38 -11.16
CA LEU A 26 -40.43 -11.55 -10.27
C LEU A 26 -39.35 -12.56 -10.61
N HIS A 27 -38.70 -13.08 -9.58
CA HIS A 27 -37.67 -14.08 -9.72
C HIS A 27 -38.23 -15.38 -10.31
N GLN A 28 -37.43 -16.11 -11.11
CA GLN A 28 -37.84 -17.34 -11.80
C GLN A 28 -38.15 -18.52 -10.86
N ARG A 29 -37.58 -18.52 -9.67
CA ARG A 29 -37.79 -19.54 -8.62
C ARG A 29 -38.65 -18.97 -7.49
N CYS A 30 -39.58 -19.76 -6.98
CA CYS A 30 -40.39 -19.41 -5.81
C CYS A 30 -39.53 -19.28 -4.53
N LYS A 31 -40.07 -18.59 -3.52
CA LYS A 31 -39.40 -18.35 -2.22
C LYS A 31 -38.89 -19.64 -1.58
N ALA A 32 -39.70 -20.70 -1.57
CA ALA A 32 -39.31 -22.00 -1.01
C ALA A 32 -38.08 -22.61 -1.70
N CYS A 33 -38.06 -22.64 -3.04
CA CYS A 33 -36.92 -23.17 -3.80
C CYS A 33 -35.67 -22.31 -3.63
N LYS A 34 -35.82 -20.98 -3.59
CA LYS A 34 -34.71 -20.07 -3.32
C LYS A 34 -34.13 -20.31 -1.92
N ASN A 35 -34.98 -20.49 -0.91
CA ASN A 35 -34.55 -20.76 0.46
C ASN A 35 -33.84 -22.12 0.59
N ALA A 36 -34.37 -23.16 -0.05
CA ALA A 36 -33.72 -24.48 -0.08
C ALA A 36 -32.33 -24.41 -0.73
N TYR A 37 -32.23 -23.74 -1.89
CA TYR A 37 -30.95 -23.51 -2.57
C TYR A 37 -29.97 -22.74 -1.68
N SER A 38 -30.42 -21.65 -1.05
CA SER A 38 -29.59 -20.85 -0.14
C SER A 38 -29.07 -21.69 1.03
N ARG A 39 -29.93 -22.47 1.70
CA ARG A 39 -29.53 -23.35 2.81
C ARG A 39 -28.45 -24.35 2.39
N GLN A 40 -28.63 -25.02 1.25
CA GLN A 40 -27.64 -25.96 0.72
C GLN A 40 -26.31 -25.27 0.39
N HIS A 41 -26.37 -24.10 -0.24
CA HIS A 41 -25.18 -23.33 -0.60
C HIS A 41 -24.40 -22.85 0.65
N TYR A 42 -25.09 -22.39 1.69
CA TYR A 42 -24.45 -22.00 2.95
C TYR A 42 -23.82 -23.19 3.66
N LYS A 43 -24.50 -24.34 3.73
CA LYS A 43 -23.94 -25.58 4.30
C LYS A 43 -22.65 -26.00 3.59
N LYS A 44 -22.67 -26.07 2.25
CA LYS A 44 -21.47 -26.38 1.44
C LYS A 44 -20.32 -25.40 1.71
N ARG A 45 -20.61 -24.11 1.86
CA ARG A 45 -19.59 -23.10 2.20
C ARG A 45 -19.02 -23.27 3.60
N GLN A 46 -19.84 -23.69 4.57
CA GLN A 46 -19.40 -23.98 5.92
C GLN A 46 -18.51 -25.23 5.93
N ASP A 47 -18.95 -26.31 5.28
CA ASP A 47 -18.19 -27.56 5.18
C ASP A 47 -16.84 -27.36 4.47
N ALA A 48 -16.82 -26.59 3.38
CA ALA A 48 -15.58 -26.23 2.69
C ALA A 48 -14.65 -25.35 3.53
N ARG A 49 -15.19 -24.59 4.49
CA ARG A 49 -14.41 -23.79 5.43
C ARG A 49 -13.84 -24.62 6.58
N SER A 50 -14.54 -25.70 6.95
CA SER A 50 -14.10 -26.66 7.98
C SER A 50 -13.10 -27.68 7.46
N THR A 51 -13.20 -28.08 6.18
CA THR A 51 -12.44 -29.22 5.61
C THR A 51 -11.16 -28.79 4.87
N GLY A 52 -10.90 -27.50 4.68
CA GLY A 52 -9.88 -27.01 3.73
C GLY A 52 -8.62 -26.36 4.32
N SER A 53 -7.62 -27.19 4.66
CA SER A 53 -6.21 -27.05 4.21
C SER A 53 -5.51 -25.67 4.28
N GLY A 54 -5.41 -25.08 5.46
CA GLY A 54 -4.59 -23.86 5.64
C GLY A 54 -4.11 -23.55 7.04
N GLN A 55 -4.48 -24.31 8.06
CA GLN A 55 -4.24 -23.91 9.45
C GLN A 55 -2.76 -24.00 9.89
N ASN A 56 -1.92 -24.74 9.18
CA ASN A 56 -0.49 -24.85 9.50
C ASN A 56 0.41 -23.92 8.68
N ARG A 57 -0.14 -23.08 7.80
CA ARG A 57 0.67 -22.08 7.11
C ARG A 57 0.82 -20.85 7.99
N THR A 58 2.05 -20.47 8.27
CA THR A 58 2.39 -19.20 8.92
C THR A 58 2.91 -18.22 7.88
N LYS A 59 2.71 -16.93 8.15
CA LYS A 59 3.25 -15.81 7.39
C LYS A 59 3.80 -14.79 8.36
N GLN A 60 4.92 -14.16 8.00
CA GLN A 60 5.49 -13.05 8.76
C GLN A 60 4.73 -11.76 8.46
N CYS A 61 4.31 -11.04 9.50
CA CYS A 61 3.72 -9.70 9.36
C CYS A 61 4.82 -8.66 9.13
N SER A 62 4.73 -7.85 8.09
CA SER A 62 5.72 -6.79 7.84
C SER A 62 5.60 -5.58 8.78
N GLY A 63 4.49 -5.46 9.53
CA GLY A 63 4.29 -4.39 10.50
C GLY A 63 4.85 -4.69 11.89
N CYS A 64 4.75 -5.94 12.37
CA CYS A 64 5.22 -6.33 13.70
C CYS A 64 6.31 -7.41 13.70
N GLY A 65 6.74 -7.89 12.54
CA GLY A 65 7.80 -8.88 12.37
C GLY A 65 7.47 -10.31 12.83
N LYS A 66 6.32 -10.54 13.48
CA LYS A 66 5.96 -11.85 14.05
C LYS A 66 5.43 -12.83 13.00
N GLN A 67 5.80 -14.10 13.12
CA GLN A 67 5.13 -15.19 12.40
C GLN A 67 3.74 -15.43 13.00
N LYS A 68 2.72 -15.42 12.15
CA LYS A 68 1.33 -15.65 12.55
C LYS A 68 0.67 -16.63 11.57
N PRO A 69 -0.35 -17.39 11.99
CA PRO A 69 -1.06 -18.26 11.08
C PRO A 69 -1.75 -17.44 10.00
N VAL A 70 -1.90 -17.98 8.78
CA VAL A 70 -2.55 -17.28 7.66
C VAL A 70 -3.99 -16.84 7.96
N SER A 71 -4.65 -17.46 8.96
CA SER A 71 -5.95 -17.04 9.49
C SER A 71 -5.93 -15.63 10.12
N GLU A 72 -4.78 -15.18 10.60
CA GLU A 72 -4.55 -13.84 11.15
C GLU A 72 -4.28 -12.78 10.07
N PHE A 73 -4.25 -13.17 8.80
CA PHE A 73 -4.09 -12.27 7.66
C PHE A 73 -5.42 -12.12 6.91
N SER A 74 -5.59 -10.96 6.27
CA SER A 74 -6.73 -10.74 5.37
C SER A 74 -6.41 -11.28 3.98
N LYS A 75 -7.43 -11.68 3.23
CA LYS A 75 -7.25 -12.05 1.82
C LYS A 75 -6.94 -10.82 0.98
N ASP A 76 -5.99 -10.97 0.06
CA ASP A 76 -5.62 -9.96 -0.94
C ASP A 76 -5.38 -10.65 -2.28
N ARG A 77 -6.30 -10.47 -3.23
CA ARG A 77 -6.26 -11.15 -4.53
C ARG A 77 -5.18 -10.59 -5.46
N THR A 78 -4.56 -9.46 -5.10
CA THR A 78 -3.50 -8.83 -5.89
C THR A 78 -2.13 -9.46 -5.62
N LYS A 79 -1.99 -10.21 -4.52
CA LYS A 79 -0.73 -10.85 -4.12
C LYS A 79 -0.70 -12.31 -4.54
N LYS A 80 0.49 -12.77 -4.91
CA LYS A 80 0.74 -14.16 -5.33
C LYS A 80 0.34 -15.18 -4.26
N ASP A 81 0.52 -14.84 -2.99
CA ASP A 81 0.16 -15.67 -1.83
C ASP A 81 -1.33 -15.54 -1.43
N GLY A 82 -2.08 -14.62 -2.04
CA GLY A 82 -3.48 -14.36 -1.73
C GLY A 82 -3.72 -13.68 -0.37
N LEU A 83 -2.66 -13.18 0.29
CA LEU A 83 -2.73 -12.65 1.66
C LEU A 83 -2.12 -11.25 1.79
N TYR A 84 -2.75 -10.43 2.61
CA TYR A 84 -2.26 -9.10 2.93
C TYR A 84 -0.89 -9.17 3.65
N HIS A 85 -0.06 -8.12 3.52
CA HIS A 85 1.27 -8.08 4.12
C HIS A 85 1.25 -7.83 5.64
N LEU A 86 0.18 -7.18 6.15
CA LEU A 86 -0.06 -6.96 7.57
C LEU A 86 -1.02 -7.99 8.15
N CYS A 87 -0.79 -8.38 9.40
CA CYS A 87 -1.76 -9.10 10.22
C CYS A 87 -2.97 -8.20 10.52
N LYS A 88 -4.10 -8.81 10.90
CA LYS A 88 -5.36 -8.10 11.19
C LYS A 88 -5.20 -7.00 12.23
N THR A 89 -4.40 -7.23 13.28
CA THR A 89 -4.13 -6.24 14.33
C THR A 89 -3.42 -5.00 13.77
N CYS A 90 -2.25 -5.18 13.14
CA CYS A 90 -1.50 -4.08 12.54
C CYS A 90 -2.30 -3.36 11.46
N ARG A 91 -3.13 -4.09 10.69
CA ARG A 91 -4.02 -3.48 9.69
C ARG A 91 -5.09 -2.59 10.34
N SER A 92 -5.64 -3.00 11.47
CA SER A 92 -6.62 -2.23 12.24
C SER A 92 -6.00 -0.94 12.77
N GLU A 93 -4.80 -1.04 13.33
CA GLU A 93 -4.02 0.12 13.82
C GLU A 93 -3.70 1.08 12.68
N TYR A 94 -3.19 0.57 11.56
CA TYR A 94 -2.90 1.37 10.37
C TYR A 94 -4.15 2.13 9.89
N ARG A 95 -5.31 1.48 9.84
CA ARG A 95 -6.58 2.12 9.45
C ARG A 95 -7.02 3.20 10.43
N ARG A 96 -6.89 2.96 11.74
CA ARG A 96 -7.20 3.95 12.77
C ARG A 96 -6.28 5.16 12.65
N ASN A 97 -4.98 4.94 12.46
CA ASN A 97 -4.01 6.02 12.31
C ASN A 97 -4.28 6.84 11.03
N LYS A 98 -4.60 6.17 9.91
CA LYS A 98 -4.97 6.84 8.67
C LYS A 98 -6.23 7.70 8.82
N LYS A 99 -7.22 7.23 9.60
CA LYS A 99 -8.43 8.02 9.88
C LYS A 99 -8.10 9.27 10.70
N LYS A 100 -7.28 9.14 11.74
CA LYS A 100 -6.80 10.28 12.54
C LYS A 100 -6.04 11.32 11.69
N LEU A 101 -5.15 10.86 10.81
CA LEU A 101 -4.41 11.72 9.88
C LEU A 101 -5.30 12.41 8.85
N ALA A 102 -6.41 11.79 8.46
CA ALA A 102 -7.40 12.41 7.57
C ALA A 102 -8.23 13.49 8.29
N GLU A 103 -8.37 13.40 9.62
CA GLU A 103 -9.08 14.36 10.45
C GLU A 103 -8.21 15.60 10.79
N THR A 104 -6.88 15.50 10.74
CA THR A 104 -5.94 16.59 11.09
C THR A 104 -5.49 17.47 9.90
N GLY A 105 -6.12 17.38 8.73
CA GLY A 105 -5.75 18.19 7.56
C GLY A 105 -4.45 17.76 6.85
N PRO A 106 -4.15 18.31 5.66
CA PRO A 106 -3.15 17.78 4.72
C PRO A 106 -1.68 18.00 5.10
N GLU A 107 -1.38 18.72 6.19
CA GLU A 107 0.00 19.13 6.54
C GLU A 107 0.88 17.99 7.10
N GLY A 108 0.35 16.78 7.25
CA GLY A 108 1.05 15.65 7.88
C GLY A 108 1.24 14.41 7.00
N ARG A 109 1.17 14.50 5.67
CA ARG A 109 1.36 13.33 4.80
C ARG A 109 2.86 13.11 4.54
N PRO A 110 3.56 12.17 5.20
CA PRO A 110 4.80 11.65 4.64
C PRO A 110 4.42 11.01 3.30
N GLY A 111 4.93 11.58 2.22
CA GLY A 111 4.70 11.09 0.87
C GLY A 111 4.93 9.58 0.84
N SER A 112 3.93 8.84 0.40
CA SER A 112 4.17 7.50 -0.12
C SER A 112 5.20 7.67 -1.22
N ALA A 113 6.44 7.26 -0.98
CA ALA A 113 7.39 6.97 -2.04
C ALA A 113 6.74 5.87 -2.91
N GLY A 114 5.94 6.30 -3.88
CA GLY A 114 5.62 5.51 -5.04
C GLY A 114 6.93 5.32 -5.76
N GLY A 115 7.46 4.10 -5.73
CA GLY A 115 8.47 3.72 -6.70
C GLY A 115 7.83 3.81 -8.07
N ASP A 116 8.34 4.72 -8.89
CA ASP A 116 8.03 4.82 -10.30
C ASP A 116 8.43 3.50 -10.99
N PRO A 117 7.53 2.83 -11.73
CA PRO A 117 7.85 1.58 -12.42
C PRO A 117 8.76 1.79 -13.66
N ASP A 118 9.02 3.04 -14.07
CA ASP A 118 9.78 3.39 -15.28
C ASP A 118 11.13 4.07 -15.01
N GLY A 119 11.76 3.75 -13.88
CA GLY A 119 13.22 3.73 -13.74
C GLY A 119 14.01 4.93 -14.28
N ARG A 120 13.53 6.16 -14.04
CA ARG A 120 14.31 7.38 -14.26
C ARG A 120 14.40 8.19 -12.96
N ASP A 121 15.16 7.61 -12.03
CA ASP A 121 15.75 8.29 -10.89
C ASP A 121 16.61 9.46 -11.37
N ILE A 122 16.08 10.68 -11.31
CA ILE A 122 16.92 11.89 -11.20
C ILE A 122 16.70 12.43 -9.80
N GLY A 123 17.23 11.72 -8.81
CA GLY A 123 16.88 11.96 -7.41
C GLY A 123 17.86 11.44 -6.37
N MET A 124 19.08 11.06 -6.73
CA MET A 124 20.19 10.98 -5.77
C MET A 124 21.48 10.84 -6.57
N LEU A 125 22.29 11.90 -6.59
CA LEU A 125 23.71 11.74 -6.91
C LEU A 125 24.27 10.74 -5.88
N ALA A 126 24.49 9.51 -6.34
CA ALA A 126 25.10 8.47 -5.57
C ALA A 126 26.51 8.94 -5.16
N ILE A 127 26.67 9.25 -3.87
CA ILE A 127 28.00 9.41 -3.29
C ILE A 127 28.60 8.00 -3.28
N VAL A 128 29.53 7.74 -4.21
CA VAL A 128 30.24 6.47 -4.26
C VAL A 128 31.35 6.54 -3.21
N TYR A 129 31.19 5.79 -2.12
CA TYR A 129 32.25 5.55 -1.14
C TYR A 129 33.11 4.39 -1.63
N THR A 130 34.09 4.64 -2.50
CA THR A 130 35.16 3.66 -2.72
C THR A 130 36.14 3.79 -1.56
N GLY A 131 35.93 2.98 -0.52
CA GLY A 131 36.87 2.89 0.58
C GLY A 131 38.25 2.48 0.05
N VAL A 132 39.28 3.28 0.34
CA VAL A 132 40.49 2.94 1.10
C VAL A 132 41.34 4.23 1.18
N GLU A 133 41.77 4.56 2.41
CA GLU A 133 42.76 5.60 2.81
C GLU A 133 42.37 7.09 2.88
N CYS A 134 41.86 7.45 4.08
CA CYS A 134 42.10 8.66 4.88
C CYS A 134 42.69 9.93 4.22
N GLY A 135 41.91 10.64 3.39
CA GLY A 135 42.18 12.04 3.02
C GLY A 135 41.40 13.06 3.88
N ALA A 136 42.03 14.19 4.24
CA ALA A 136 41.38 15.30 4.93
C ALA A 136 40.61 16.20 3.94
N CYS A 137 39.40 16.65 4.32
CA CYS A 137 38.59 17.55 3.51
C CYS A 137 39.33 18.86 3.21
N SER A 138 39.46 19.25 1.94
CA SER A 138 40.17 20.48 1.55
C SER A 138 39.54 21.78 2.07
N LEU A 139 38.28 21.74 2.51
CA LEU A 139 37.55 22.90 3.04
C LEU A 139 37.55 22.99 4.57
N CYS A 140 37.63 21.85 5.27
CA CYS A 140 37.45 21.85 6.73
C CYS A 140 38.43 20.95 7.50
N GLY A 141 39.35 20.27 6.80
CA GLY A 141 40.41 19.45 7.39
C GLY A 141 39.95 18.15 8.07
N LYS A 142 38.65 17.86 8.12
CA LYS A 142 38.11 16.67 8.79
C LYS A 142 38.26 15.42 7.92
N SER A 143 38.52 14.28 8.56
CA SER A 143 38.60 12.96 7.93
C SER A 143 37.20 12.43 7.61
N LEU A 144 36.88 12.22 6.32
CA LEU A 144 35.85 11.30 5.75
C LEU A 144 35.57 11.65 4.27
N ILE A 145 35.36 10.61 3.45
CA ILE A 145 35.48 10.59 1.97
C ILE A 145 34.12 10.65 1.27
N GLY A 146 34.04 11.33 0.12
CA GLY A 146 33.01 11.13 -0.90
C GLY A 146 33.33 11.95 -2.16
N TYR A 147 33.20 11.36 -3.34
CA TYR A 147 33.38 12.02 -4.64
C TYR A 147 32.05 12.08 -5.40
N ILE A 148 31.79 13.22 -6.05
CA ILE A 148 30.69 13.37 -7.00
C ILE A 148 31.32 13.39 -8.42
N PRO A 149 31.01 12.41 -9.28
CA PRO A 149 31.41 12.45 -10.68
C PRO A 149 30.85 13.70 -11.37
N GLY A 150 31.73 14.52 -11.93
CA GLY A 150 31.38 15.75 -12.66
C GLY A 150 31.37 17.04 -11.84
N TYR A 151 31.71 17.01 -10.54
CA TYR A 151 31.80 18.20 -9.70
C TYR A 151 33.25 18.37 -9.19
N LEU A 152 33.81 19.57 -9.35
CA LEU A 152 35.14 19.98 -8.85
C LEU A 152 36.31 19.04 -9.25
N HIS A 153 36.40 18.63 -10.52
CA HIS A 153 37.61 18.06 -11.13
C HIS A 153 38.36 16.99 -10.30
N GLY A 154 37.66 16.16 -9.53
CA GLY A 154 38.31 15.09 -8.76
C GLY A 154 38.81 15.46 -7.37
N GLN A 155 38.47 16.63 -6.80
CA GLN A 155 38.89 16.98 -5.45
C GLN A 155 38.00 16.36 -4.34
N PRO A 156 38.59 15.82 -3.26
CA PRO A 156 37.84 15.21 -2.16
C PRO A 156 37.21 16.28 -1.25
N VAL A 157 35.90 16.19 -1.04
CA VAL A 157 35.15 17.14 -0.20
C VAL A 157 34.17 16.38 0.70
N CYS A 158 33.99 16.81 1.95
CA CYS A 158 33.11 16.11 2.89
C CYS A 158 31.61 16.35 2.60
N ARG A 159 30.77 15.44 3.09
CA ARG A 159 29.30 15.44 2.91
C ARG A 159 28.66 16.77 3.32
N ASP A 160 29.05 17.34 4.45
CA ASP A 160 28.47 18.59 4.96
C ASP A 160 28.82 19.77 4.06
N CYS A 161 30.05 19.84 3.57
CA CYS A 161 30.50 20.89 2.65
C CYS A 161 29.85 20.78 1.26
N VAL A 162 29.59 19.56 0.78
CA VAL A 162 28.83 19.33 -0.46
C VAL A 162 27.40 19.86 -0.31
N ILE A 163 26.73 19.57 0.81
CA ILE A 163 25.37 20.03 1.08
C ILE A 163 25.31 21.56 1.18
N ILE A 164 26.31 22.20 1.80
CA ILE A 164 26.41 23.66 1.88
C ILE A 164 26.59 24.28 0.49
N ASN A 165 27.49 23.74 -0.34
CA ASN A 165 27.72 24.26 -1.70
C ASN A 165 26.52 24.06 -2.64
N LEU A 166 25.84 22.92 -2.55
CA LEU A 166 24.61 22.69 -3.33
C LEU A 166 23.49 23.65 -2.94
N LYS A 167 23.32 23.92 -1.64
CA LYS A 167 22.37 24.94 -1.15
C LYS A 167 22.73 26.34 -1.64
N ALA A 168 24.01 26.71 -1.59
CA ALA A 168 24.48 28.00 -2.08
C ALA A 168 24.26 28.17 -3.60
N MET A 169 24.46 27.12 -4.40
CA MET A 169 24.18 27.13 -5.84
C MET A 169 22.67 27.18 -6.15
N TYR A 170 21.84 26.45 -5.39
CA TYR A 170 20.39 26.50 -5.57
C TYR A 170 19.79 27.86 -5.21
N HIS A 171 20.28 28.50 -4.14
CA HIS A 171 19.89 29.87 -3.79
C HIS A 171 20.30 30.91 -4.85
N LYS A 172 21.39 30.67 -5.59
CA LYS A 172 21.78 31.52 -6.72
C LYS A 172 20.88 31.37 -7.96
N LYS A 173 20.11 30.28 -8.07
CA LYS A 173 19.21 30.05 -9.22
C LYS A 173 17.79 30.58 -8.98
N THR A 174 17.42 30.83 -7.73
CA THR A 174 16.21 31.55 -7.33
C THR A 174 16.58 32.97 -6.93
N GLY A 175 16.91 33.80 -7.91
CA GLY A 175 17.10 35.24 -7.67
C GLY A 175 15.83 35.86 -7.11
N GLY A 176 15.87 36.24 -5.85
CA GLY A 176 14.87 37.07 -5.18
C GLY A 176 15.62 37.91 -4.16
N GLU A 177 15.82 39.18 -4.51
CA GLU A 177 16.47 40.19 -3.69
C GLU A 177 15.85 40.22 -2.28
N ILE A 178 16.69 40.08 -1.26
CA ILE A 178 16.30 40.46 0.11
C ILE A 178 17.27 41.54 0.53
N GLY A 179 16.72 42.74 0.66
CA GLY A 179 17.43 43.98 0.91
C GLY A 179 18.39 43.92 2.09
N THR A 180 19.52 44.57 1.89
CA THR A 180 20.46 44.96 2.93
C THR A 180 19.77 45.89 3.93
N THR A 181 19.59 45.46 5.17
CA THR A 181 19.53 46.36 6.31
C THR A 181 20.92 46.39 6.97
N LYS A 182 21.62 47.50 6.79
CA LYS A 182 22.77 47.89 7.61
C LYS A 182 22.54 49.33 8.06
N GLY A 183 22.73 49.56 9.35
CA GLY A 183 23.16 50.83 9.94
C GLY A 183 22.07 51.86 10.12
#